data_AF-A0A7J7NGB6-F1
#
_entry.id   AF-A0A7J7NGB6-F1
#
_cell.length_a   1.000
_cell.length_b   1.000
_cell.length_c   1.000
_cell.angle_alpha   90.00
_cell.angle_beta   90.00
_cell.angle_gamma   90.00
#
_symmetry.space_group_name_H-M   'P 1'
#
loop_
_entity.id
_entity.type
_entity.pdbx_description
1 polymer ?
#
loop_
_entity_poly.entity_id
_entity_poly.type
_entity_poly.pdbx_seq_one_letter_code
_entity_poly.pdbx_strand_id
1 'polypeptide(L)'
;MSAICKMTKINDRSPHTPNTWDKEDEGQSRITQEVAITELTESSDFEELESLPIFSIIEGSGEGFEKWHKIIRLDAICVNTVWVSFSPTQASVFAEIAQHLADSVGLKDYDNLEPCRKFYAAQLVFILEANAPYDPVTGYCQGMSDILSPMIAVIEEDHEAIWCFASFMRKAPHNFRLDKEGITTQLMTILKIIKFKDSHLYKHLEKLQGDNCFFVYIMVVVLFRRELTFEQTLSLWEVMWAYQAVI
;
A
#
# COMPACT_ATOMS: atom_id res chain seq x y z
N MET A 1 16.22 46.51 30.47
CA MET A 1 16.17 47.43 29.31
C MET A 1 15.07 46.91 28.39
N SER A 2 13.83 47.39 28.55
CA SER A 2 13.18 48.44 27.70
C SER A 2 12.84 47.87 26.30
N ALA A 3 11.63 47.92 25.71
CA ALA A 3 10.30 48.49 25.98
C ALA A 3 9.33 47.76 24.98
N ILE A 4 8.10 47.35 25.31
CA ILE A 4 6.81 48.09 25.31
C ILE A 4 6.43 48.78 23.98
N CYS A 5 5.38 48.28 23.33
CA CYS A 5 4.19 49.02 22.79
C CYS A 5 3.35 48.07 21.89
N LYS A 6 2.02 48.07 21.77
CA LYS A 6 0.82 48.45 22.55
C LYS A 6 -0.38 48.10 21.64
N MET A 7 -1.43 47.50 22.17
CA MET A 7 -2.77 47.43 21.54
C MET A 7 -3.53 48.76 21.67
N THR A 8 -4.36 49.14 20.68
CA THR A 8 -5.73 49.74 20.80
C THR A 8 -6.30 49.92 19.36
N LYS A 9 -7.35 49.22 18.89
CA LYS A 9 -8.83 49.25 19.10
C LYS A 9 -9.64 50.19 18.17
N ILE A 10 -10.65 49.59 17.49
CA ILE A 10 -12.05 50.05 17.22
C ILE A 10 -12.27 51.13 16.12
N ASN A 11 -13.03 50.86 15.04
CA ASN A 11 -14.51 50.90 14.99
C ASN A 11 -15.14 50.54 13.62
N ASP A 12 -16.43 50.19 13.70
CA ASP A 12 -17.45 49.73 12.75
C ASP A 12 -17.59 50.35 11.33
N ARG A 13 -18.02 49.52 10.36
CA ARG A 13 -19.28 49.67 9.57
C ARG A 13 -19.48 48.54 8.53
N SER A 14 -20.62 47.84 8.62
CA SER A 14 -21.36 47.17 7.53
C SER A 14 -22.32 48.22 6.90
N PRO A 15 -22.99 48.09 5.72
CA PRO A 15 -23.40 46.87 5.00
C PRO A 15 -23.37 46.89 3.45
N HIS A 16 -23.80 45.77 2.84
CA HIS A 16 -24.37 45.56 1.49
C HIS A 16 -23.61 44.60 0.53
N THR A 17 -24.28 43.47 0.24
CA THR A 17 -24.21 42.63 -0.99
C THR A 17 -24.82 43.40 -2.19
N PRO A 18 -24.69 43.03 -3.50
CA PRO A 18 -24.56 41.66 -4.06
C PRO A 18 -23.69 41.49 -5.34
N ASN A 19 -23.53 40.23 -5.77
CA ASN A 19 -23.24 39.66 -7.12
C ASN A 19 -22.75 40.59 -8.25
N THR A 20 -21.71 40.17 -8.99
CA THR A 20 -21.81 39.62 -10.37
C THR A 20 -20.44 39.43 -11.03
N TRP A 21 -20.32 38.29 -11.69
CA TRP A 21 -19.42 37.90 -12.79
C TRP A 21 -18.96 39.05 -13.70
N ASP A 22 -17.66 39.17 -13.97
CA ASP A 22 -17.08 38.93 -15.30
C ASP A 22 -15.55 39.19 -15.33
N LYS A 23 -14.84 38.16 -15.80
CA LYS A 23 -13.68 38.13 -16.72
C LYS A 23 -12.52 39.13 -16.55
N GLU A 24 -11.31 38.58 -16.45
CA GLU A 24 -10.27 38.74 -17.48
C GLU A 24 -9.20 37.62 -17.37
N ASP A 25 -8.84 37.11 -18.55
CA ASP A 25 -7.90 36.01 -18.83
C ASP A 25 -6.43 36.36 -18.52
N GLU A 26 -5.59 35.35 -18.29
CA GLU A 26 -4.48 35.03 -19.22
C GLU A 26 -3.57 33.89 -18.68
N GLY A 27 -3.29 32.92 -19.57
CA GLY A 27 -2.06 32.14 -19.55
C GLY A 27 -2.08 30.82 -18.78
N GLN A 28 -2.31 29.69 -19.48
CA GLN A 28 -1.22 28.78 -19.85
C GLN A 28 -1.75 27.62 -20.72
N SER A 29 -1.15 27.49 -21.90
CA SER A 29 -1.28 26.35 -22.82
C SER A 29 -1.08 25.01 -22.12
N ARG A 30 -2.06 24.10 -22.21
CA ARG A 30 -1.84 22.66 -22.07
C ARG A 30 -2.46 21.94 -23.25
N ILE A 31 -1.58 21.24 -23.95
CA ILE A 31 -1.79 20.39 -25.11
C ILE A 31 -2.90 19.38 -24.79
N THR A 32 -4.00 19.45 -25.53
CA THR A 32 -5.01 18.39 -25.64
C THR A 32 -4.48 17.32 -26.59
N GLN A 33 -4.34 16.09 -26.10
CA GLN A 33 -4.34 14.91 -26.95
C GLN A 33 -5.62 14.14 -26.64
N GLU A 34 -6.63 14.34 -27.48
CA GLU A 34 -7.78 13.45 -27.59
C GLU A 34 -7.27 12.10 -28.11
N VAL A 35 -7.47 11.04 -27.33
CA VAL A 35 -7.39 9.67 -27.83
C VAL A 35 -8.83 9.19 -27.96
N ALA A 36 -9.30 9.09 -29.20
CA ALA A 36 -10.55 8.42 -29.52
C ALA A 36 -10.32 6.90 -29.36
N ILE A 37 -11.06 6.25 -28.46
CA ILE A 37 -11.08 4.78 -28.37
C ILE A 37 -12.51 4.33 -28.64
N THR A 38 -12.64 3.68 -29.79
CA THR A 38 -13.83 3.00 -30.29
C THR A 38 -14.08 1.73 -29.45
N GLU A 39 -15.35 1.41 -29.26
CA GLU A 39 -15.94 0.22 -28.59
C GLU A 39 -15.03 -1.00 -28.42
N LEU A 40 -14.82 -1.48 -27.18
CA LEU A 40 -14.11 -2.74 -26.92
C LEU A 40 -14.79 -3.55 -25.80
N THR A 41 -14.87 -4.86 -26.05
CA THR A 41 -15.64 -5.89 -25.35
C THR A 41 -14.74 -6.74 -24.44
N GLU A 42 -15.06 -6.79 -23.15
CA GLU A 42 -14.84 -7.81 -22.07
C GLU A 42 -13.59 -8.73 -22.03
N SER A 43 -12.63 -8.65 -22.95
CA SER A 43 -11.44 -9.52 -22.99
C SER A 43 -10.10 -8.78 -23.07
N SER A 44 -10.08 -7.54 -23.59
CA SER A 44 -8.86 -6.74 -23.73
C SER A 44 -8.37 -6.10 -22.42
N ASP A 45 -9.26 -5.90 -21.45
CA ASP A 45 -8.94 -5.14 -20.23
C ASP A 45 -7.98 -5.91 -19.29
N PHE A 46 -7.91 -7.24 -19.42
CA PHE A 46 -7.01 -8.08 -18.63
C PHE A 46 -5.57 -8.12 -19.17
N GLU A 47 -5.38 -8.00 -20.48
CA GLU A 47 -4.04 -7.94 -21.09
C GLU A 47 -3.36 -6.59 -20.79
N GLU A 48 -4.13 -5.50 -20.71
CA GLU A 48 -3.61 -4.18 -20.33
C GLU A 48 -3.17 -4.14 -18.85
N LEU A 49 -3.83 -4.90 -17.97
CA LEU A 49 -3.42 -5.12 -16.59
C LEU A 49 -2.07 -5.84 -16.48
N GLU A 50 -1.80 -6.85 -17.31
CA GLU A 50 -0.51 -7.59 -17.31
C GLU A 50 0.68 -6.70 -17.68
N SER A 51 0.43 -5.60 -18.41
CA SER A 51 1.46 -4.65 -18.84
C SER A 51 1.90 -3.66 -17.75
N LEU A 52 1.13 -3.51 -16.66
CA LEU A 52 1.49 -2.62 -15.55
C LEU A 52 2.67 -3.21 -14.76
N PRO A 53 3.65 -2.39 -14.32
CA PRO A 53 4.83 -2.87 -13.58
C PRO A 53 4.48 -3.72 -12.34
N ILE A 54 3.37 -3.38 -11.66
CA ILE A 54 2.85 -4.07 -10.48
C ILE A 54 2.36 -5.49 -10.81
N PHE A 55 1.95 -5.75 -12.06
CA PHE A 55 1.35 -7.01 -12.49
C PHE A 55 2.32 -7.98 -13.19
N SER A 56 3.45 -7.49 -13.71
CA SER A 56 4.50 -8.28 -14.39
C SER A 56 5.18 -9.38 -13.55
N ILE A 57 4.80 -9.51 -12.28
CA ILE A 57 5.46 -10.39 -11.30
C ILE A 57 4.71 -11.71 -11.07
N ILE A 58 3.45 -11.84 -11.46
CA ILE A 58 2.57 -12.96 -11.08
C ILE A 58 2.41 -13.98 -12.23
N GLU A 59 3.51 -14.54 -12.71
CA GLU A 59 3.45 -15.78 -13.51
C GLU A 59 4.24 -16.88 -12.81
N GLY A 60 3.50 -17.82 -12.23
CA GLY A 60 4.00 -19.03 -11.62
C GLY A 60 4.25 -20.11 -12.67
N SER A 61 5.49 -20.20 -13.14
CA SER A 61 6.07 -21.46 -13.61
C SER A 61 7.32 -21.74 -12.79
N GLY A 62 7.82 -22.98 -12.77
CA GLY A 62 8.86 -23.49 -11.85
C GLY A 62 10.20 -22.73 -11.77
N GLU A 63 10.37 -21.61 -12.49
CA GLU A 63 11.43 -20.60 -12.31
C GLU A 63 11.12 -19.54 -11.21
N GLY A 64 9.97 -19.67 -10.52
CA GLY A 64 9.44 -18.66 -9.58
C GLY A 64 10.25 -18.41 -8.32
N PHE A 65 11.00 -19.39 -7.81
CA PHE A 65 11.67 -19.28 -6.50
C PHE A 65 12.78 -18.21 -6.50
N GLU A 66 13.69 -18.25 -7.48
CA GLU A 66 14.75 -17.25 -7.65
C GLU A 66 14.21 -15.86 -7.99
N LYS A 67 13.09 -15.80 -8.74
CA LYS A 67 12.40 -14.55 -9.07
C LYS A 67 11.83 -13.91 -7.79
N TRP A 68 11.12 -14.68 -6.97
CA TRP A 68 10.55 -14.20 -5.71
C TRP A 68 11.62 -13.71 -4.74
N HIS A 69 12.72 -14.44 -4.60
CA HIS A 69 13.86 -14.06 -3.78
C HIS A 69 14.41 -12.66 -4.12
N LYS A 70 14.52 -12.30 -5.40
CA LYS A 70 14.97 -10.96 -5.81
C LYS A 70 13.95 -9.89 -5.45
N ILE A 71 12.66 -10.18 -5.65
CA ILE A 71 11.59 -9.23 -5.40
C ILE A 71 11.42 -8.98 -3.90
N ILE A 72 11.44 -10.04 -3.08
CA ILE A 72 11.39 -9.95 -1.61
C ILE A 72 12.48 -9.01 -1.09
N ARG A 73 13.72 -9.17 -1.56
CA ARG A 73 14.86 -8.34 -1.15
C ARG A 73 14.67 -6.88 -1.56
N LEU A 74 14.25 -6.63 -2.80
CA LEU A 74 13.97 -5.27 -3.28
C LEU A 74 12.87 -4.60 -2.47
N ASP A 75 11.75 -5.29 -2.26
CA ASP A 75 10.61 -4.80 -1.49
C ASP A 75 11.01 -4.49 -0.04
N ALA A 76 11.80 -5.37 0.61
CA ALA A 76 12.25 -5.19 1.98
C ALA A 76 13.09 -3.93 2.19
N ILE A 77 13.94 -3.57 1.22
CA ILE A 77 14.79 -2.37 1.26
C ILE A 77 13.97 -1.10 1.01
N CYS A 78 12.95 -1.21 0.16
CA CYS A 78 12.05 -0.12 -0.17
C CYS A 78 11.12 0.27 0.98
N VAL A 79 11.02 -0.53 2.04
CA VAL A 79 10.19 -0.19 3.20
C VAL A 79 10.69 1.10 3.86
N ASN A 80 9.75 2.01 4.12
CA ASN A 80 10.02 3.30 4.75
C ASN A 80 10.46 3.14 6.22
N THR A 81 11.08 4.17 6.79
CA THR A 81 11.58 4.15 8.18
C THR A 81 10.55 4.55 9.22
N VAL A 82 9.25 4.63 8.87
CA VAL A 82 8.20 5.07 9.81
C VAL A 82 8.08 4.11 11.00
N TRP A 83 8.39 2.82 10.81
CA TRP A 83 8.40 1.82 11.88
C TRP A 83 9.38 2.14 13.03
N VAL A 84 10.44 2.91 12.77
CA VAL A 84 11.48 3.23 13.76
C VAL A 84 10.91 3.94 14.99
N SER A 85 9.90 4.79 14.81
CA SER A 85 9.25 5.46 15.94
C SER A 85 8.37 4.54 16.78
N PHE A 86 7.91 3.42 16.20
CA PHE A 86 7.06 2.44 16.87
C PHE A 86 7.90 1.38 17.60
N SER A 87 9.09 1.07 17.07
CA SER A 87 10.03 0.16 17.73
C SER A 87 11.44 0.75 17.85
N PRO A 88 11.64 1.70 18.78
CA PRO A 88 12.97 2.27 19.04
C PRO A 88 13.98 1.21 19.50
N THR A 89 13.51 0.19 20.21
CA THR A 89 14.35 -0.91 20.70
C THR A 89 14.91 -1.73 19.55
N GLN A 90 14.08 -2.15 18.58
CA GLN A 90 14.54 -2.85 17.38
C GLN A 90 15.41 -1.95 16.48
N ALA A 91 15.13 -0.64 16.43
CA ALA A 91 15.93 0.30 15.66
C ALA A 91 17.33 0.54 16.25
N SER A 92 17.51 0.36 17.55
CA SER A 92 18.78 0.51 18.27
C SER A 92 19.67 -0.75 18.12
N VAL A 93 20.06 -1.05 16.89
CA VAL A 93 20.87 -2.23 16.54
C VAL A 93 22.32 -1.86 16.24
N PHE A 94 23.26 -2.71 16.66
CA PHE A 94 24.67 -2.57 16.30
C PHE A 94 24.88 -2.88 14.82
N ALA A 95 25.72 -2.07 14.15
CA ALA A 95 26.02 -2.22 12.73
C ALA A 95 26.52 -3.64 12.35
N GLU A 96 27.30 -4.26 13.22
CA GLU A 96 27.83 -5.61 13.03
C GLU A 96 26.72 -6.68 12.99
N ILE A 97 25.74 -6.58 13.90
CA ILE A 97 24.59 -7.49 13.96
C ILE A 97 23.72 -7.27 12.72
N ALA A 98 23.42 -6.02 12.39
CA ALA A 98 22.63 -5.68 11.22
C ALA A 98 23.26 -6.18 9.92
N GLN A 99 24.59 -6.04 9.78
CA GLN A 99 25.32 -6.54 8.63
C GLN A 99 25.33 -8.07 8.58
N HIS A 100 25.58 -8.73 9.71
CA HIS A 100 25.60 -10.20 9.78
C HIS A 100 24.25 -10.80 9.36
N LEU A 101 23.15 -10.22 9.81
CA LEU A 101 21.80 -10.63 9.42
C LEU A 101 21.50 -10.30 7.95
N ALA A 102 21.90 -9.13 7.45
CA ALA A 102 21.77 -8.79 6.04
C ALA A 102 22.52 -9.80 5.15
N ASP A 103 23.74 -10.18 5.53
CA ASP A 103 24.54 -11.14 4.79
C ASP A 103 23.91 -12.54 4.79
N SER A 104 23.31 -12.97 5.91
CA SER A 104 22.68 -14.30 6.04
C SER A 104 21.46 -14.45 5.12
N VAL A 105 20.75 -13.37 4.84
CA VAL A 105 19.63 -13.33 3.89
C VAL A 105 20.03 -12.88 2.48
N GLY A 106 21.32 -12.64 2.22
CA GLY A 106 21.83 -12.27 0.91
C GLY A 106 21.59 -10.82 0.48
N LEU A 107 21.43 -9.88 1.41
CA LEU A 107 21.34 -8.44 1.16
C LEU A 107 22.74 -7.81 1.03
N LYS A 108 23.50 -8.21 -0.01
CA LYS A 108 24.93 -7.87 -0.15
C LYS A 108 25.23 -6.55 -0.88
N ASP A 109 24.33 -6.08 -1.74
CA ASP A 109 24.58 -4.92 -2.61
C ASP A 109 24.21 -3.57 -1.95
N TYR A 110 23.99 -3.56 -0.64
CA TYR A 110 23.28 -2.49 0.07
C TYR A 110 24.05 -1.94 1.27
N ASP A 111 25.38 -1.86 1.15
CA ASP A 111 26.28 -1.46 2.24
C ASP A 111 26.04 -0.04 2.77
N ASN A 112 25.48 0.84 1.94
CA ASN A 112 25.20 2.23 2.30
C ASN A 112 23.93 2.43 3.14
N LEU A 113 23.15 1.37 3.40
CA LEU A 113 21.97 1.47 4.25
C LEU A 113 22.35 1.64 5.72
N GLU A 114 21.59 2.49 6.42
CA GLU A 114 21.67 2.62 7.88
C GLU A 114 21.47 1.25 8.57
N PRO A 115 22.18 0.97 9.69
CA PRO A 115 22.09 -0.31 10.40
C PRO A 115 20.66 -0.75 10.72
N CYS A 116 19.82 0.15 11.21
CA CYS A 116 18.42 -0.16 11.54
C CYS A 116 17.61 -0.59 10.31
N ARG A 117 17.86 0.02 9.15
CA ARG A 117 17.19 -0.34 7.90
C ARG A 117 17.66 -1.68 7.36
N LYS A 118 18.97 -1.96 7.44
CA LYS A 118 19.53 -3.27 7.07
C LYS A 118 18.93 -4.38 7.92
N PHE A 119 18.92 -4.19 9.24
CA PHE A 119 18.33 -5.12 10.18
C PHE A 119 16.87 -5.42 9.87
N TYR A 120 16.07 -4.38 9.70
CA TYR A 120 14.64 -4.53 9.43
C TYR A 120 14.35 -5.17 8.06
N ALA A 121 15.10 -4.78 7.03
CA ALA A 121 15.01 -5.43 5.73
C ALA A 121 15.38 -6.93 5.83
N ALA A 122 16.41 -7.27 6.61
CA ALA A 122 16.81 -8.66 6.82
C ALA A 122 15.71 -9.49 7.51
N GLN A 123 15.05 -8.93 8.53
CA GLN A 123 13.91 -9.58 9.19
C GLN A 123 12.73 -9.82 8.21
N LEU A 124 12.38 -8.81 7.39
CA LEU A 124 11.35 -8.96 6.37
C LEU A 124 11.69 -10.10 5.41
N VAL A 125 12.92 -10.12 4.88
CA VAL A 125 13.35 -11.18 3.95
C VAL A 125 13.26 -12.54 4.63
N PHE A 126 13.79 -12.67 5.84
CA PHE A 126 13.79 -13.93 6.60
C PHE A 126 12.37 -14.49 6.78
N ILE A 127 11.42 -13.66 7.23
CA ILE A 127 10.05 -14.11 7.52
C ILE A 127 9.27 -14.41 6.22
N LEU A 128 9.44 -13.59 5.17
CA LEU A 128 8.79 -13.82 3.87
C LEU A 128 9.31 -15.11 3.21
N GLU A 129 10.62 -15.35 3.26
CA GLU A 129 11.23 -16.59 2.76
C GLU A 129 10.77 -17.80 3.59
N ALA A 130 10.66 -17.65 4.91
CA ALA A 130 10.15 -18.71 5.79
C ALA A 130 8.67 -19.03 5.54
N ASN A 131 7.87 -18.07 5.04
CA ASN A 131 6.46 -18.29 4.72
C ASN A 131 6.24 -19.07 3.42
N ALA A 132 7.12 -18.92 2.42
CA ALA A 132 6.92 -19.50 1.08
C ALA A 132 6.70 -21.04 1.08
N PRO A 133 7.37 -21.85 1.91
CA PRO A 133 7.10 -23.30 2.00
C PRO A 133 5.73 -23.66 2.59
N TYR A 134 5.10 -22.78 3.38
CA TYR A 134 3.81 -23.06 4.02
C TYR A 134 2.62 -22.84 3.07
N ASP A 135 2.78 -21.99 2.06
CA ASP A 135 1.82 -21.79 0.97
C ASP A 135 2.56 -21.76 -0.38
N PRO A 136 2.96 -22.92 -0.91
CA PRO A 136 3.73 -22.99 -2.16
C PRO A 136 2.91 -22.60 -3.39
N VAL A 137 1.57 -22.56 -3.27
CA VAL A 137 0.68 -22.16 -4.36
C VAL A 137 0.73 -20.64 -4.53
N THR A 138 0.71 -19.89 -3.44
CA THR A 138 0.86 -18.42 -3.47
C THR A 138 2.33 -18.00 -3.57
N GLY A 139 3.20 -18.65 -2.81
CA GLY A 139 4.60 -18.28 -2.68
C GLY A 139 4.78 -16.89 -2.10
N TYR A 140 5.37 -15.99 -2.89
CA TYR A 140 5.46 -14.58 -2.59
C TYR A 140 4.81 -13.72 -3.68
N CYS A 141 3.97 -12.78 -3.25
CA CYS A 141 3.37 -11.76 -4.09
C CYS A 141 3.77 -10.36 -3.58
N GLN A 142 4.00 -9.45 -4.53
CA GLN A 142 4.27 -8.05 -4.19
C GLN A 142 3.12 -7.49 -3.35
N GLY A 143 3.45 -6.79 -2.26
CA GLY A 143 2.48 -6.31 -1.27
C GLY A 143 2.44 -7.15 0.02
N MET A 144 2.96 -8.39 0.02
CA MET A 144 3.12 -9.16 1.26
C MET A 144 4.10 -8.49 2.24
N SER A 145 5.10 -7.78 1.72
CA SER A 145 6.04 -6.93 2.49
C SER A 145 5.32 -5.76 3.16
N ASP A 146 4.36 -5.12 2.49
CA ASP A 146 3.52 -4.06 3.05
C ASP A 146 2.68 -4.57 4.23
N ILE A 147 2.17 -5.80 4.13
CA ILE A 147 1.41 -6.45 5.21
C ILE A 147 2.30 -6.82 6.39
N LEU A 148 3.45 -7.45 6.12
CA LEU A 148 4.33 -7.96 7.16
C LEU A 148 4.98 -6.84 7.97
N SER A 149 5.34 -5.72 7.33
CA SER A 149 6.08 -4.63 7.96
C SER A 149 5.42 -4.13 9.27
N PRO A 150 4.13 -3.74 9.31
CA PRO A 150 3.50 -3.38 10.57
C PRO A 150 3.50 -4.47 11.64
N MET A 151 3.45 -5.74 11.25
CA MET A 151 3.46 -6.85 12.20
C MET A 151 4.80 -6.98 12.90
N ILE A 152 5.92 -6.97 12.17
CA ILE A 152 7.26 -7.16 12.75
C ILE A 152 7.77 -5.96 13.55
N ALA A 153 7.16 -4.79 13.32
CA ALA A 153 7.42 -3.58 14.10
C ALA A 153 6.64 -3.55 15.43
N VAL A 154 5.63 -4.42 15.61
CA VAL A 154 4.89 -4.57 16.87
C VAL A 154 5.29 -5.87 17.59
N ILE A 155 5.54 -6.93 16.83
CA ILE A 155 5.95 -8.24 17.33
C ILE A 155 7.48 -8.30 17.32
N GLU A 156 8.09 -8.25 18.50
CA GLU A 156 9.55 -8.22 18.63
C GLU A 156 10.22 -9.54 18.25
N GLU A 157 9.55 -10.65 18.51
CA GLU A 157 10.07 -12.00 18.34
C GLU A 157 9.78 -12.56 16.94
N ASP A 158 10.84 -12.87 16.17
CA ASP A 158 10.72 -13.33 14.78
C ASP A 158 9.82 -14.58 14.64
N HIS A 159 9.91 -15.52 15.59
CA HIS A 159 9.12 -16.75 15.54
C HIS A 159 7.62 -16.50 15.73
N GLU A 160 7.24 -15.55 16.59
CA GLU A 160 5.84 -15.13 16.75
C GLU A 160 5.35 -14.40 15.50
N ALA A 161 6.20 -13.56 14.91
CA ALA A 161 5.87 -12.84 13.69
C ALA A 161 5.64 -13.79 12.50
N ILE A 162 6.45 -14.86 12.36
CA ILE A 162 6.25 -15.91 11.35
C ILE A 162 4.86 -16.54 11.49
N TRP A 163 4.49 -16.99 12.70
CA TRP A 163 3.21 -17.66 12.92
C TRP A 163 2.02 -16.70 12.76
N CYS A 164 2.17 -15.45 13.20
CA CYS A 164 1.16 -14.41 13.02
C CYS A 164 0.93 -14.16 11.52
N PHE A 165 2.01 -13.97 10.76
CA PHE A 165 1.94 -13.73 9.31
C PHE A 165 1.37 -14.93 8.55
N ALA A 166 1.84 -16.15 8.84
CA ALA A 166 1.31 -17.36 8.21
C ALA A 166 -0.19 -17.55 8.51
N SER A 167 -0.62 -17.26 9.74
CA SER A 167 -2.03 -17.31 10.14
C SER A 167 -2.87 -16.26 9.41
N PHE A 168 -2.31 -15.05 9.20
CA PHE A 168 -2.95 -14.01 8.41
C PHE A 168 -3.10 -14.44 6.94
N MET A 169 -2.04 -14.94 6.31
CA MET A 169 -2.07 -15.35 4.90
C MET A 169 -3.11 -16.45 4.64
N ARG A 170 -3.31 -17.37 5.59
CA ARG A 170 -4.39 -18.38 5.53
C ARG A 170 -5.80 -17.78 5.57
N LYS A 171 -5.99 -16.63 6.20
CA LYS A 171 -7.29 -15.93 6.28
C LYS A 171 -7.53 -14.94 5.14
N ALA A 172 -6.46 -14.51 4.46
CA ALA A 172 -6.52 -13.59 3.33
C ALA A 172 -6.13 -14.21 1.98
N PRO A 173 -6.52 -15.47 1.65
CA PRO A 173 -6.06 -16.11 0.41
C PRO A 173 -6.57 -15.36 -0.82
N HIS A 174 -7.76 -14.76 -0.75
CA HIS A 174 -8.37 -14.02 -1.85
C HIS A 174 -7.58 -12.78 -2.30
N ASN A 175 -6.71 -12.22 -1.46
CA ASN A 175 -5.94 -11.02 -1.79
C ASN A 175 -4.69 -11.33 -2.63
N PHE A 176 -4.14 -12.54 -2.49
CA PHE A 176 -2.83 -12.91 -3.05
C PHE A 176 -2.89 -14.13 -3.98
N ARG A 177 -4.08 -14.66 -4.27
CA ARG A 177 -4.26 -15.73 -5.26
C ARG A 177 -3.71 -15.33 -6.64
N LEU A 178 -2.96 -16.24 -7.24
CA LEU A 178 -2.35 -16.03 -8.56
C LEU A 178 -3.38 -15.79 -9.68
N ASP A 179 -4.55 -16.44 -9.59
CA ASP A 179 -5.65 -16.30 -10.55
C ASP A 179 -6.42 -14.98 -10.45
N LYS A 180 -6.13 -14.15 -9.44
CA LYS A 180 -6.76 -12.83 -9.20
C LYS A 180 -8.29 -12.86 -9.06
N GLU A 181 -8.92 -14.03 -8.95
CA GLU A 181 -10.39 -14.13 -8.84
C GLU A 181 -10.90 -13.52 -7.53
N GLY A 182 -10.13 -13.70 -6.46
CA GLY A 182 -10.48 -13.20 -5.14
C GLY A 182 -10.53 -11.67 -5.09
N ILE A 183 -9.49 -11.00 -5.60
CA ILE A 183 -9.46 -9.54 -5.65
C ILE A 183 -10.50 -8.97 -6.62
N THR A 184 -10.68 -9.61 -7.77
CA THR A 184 -11.72 -9.22 -8.75
C THR A 184 -13.12 -9.27 -8.13
N THR A 185 -13.41 -10.30 -7.35
CA THR A 185 -14.69 -10.44 -6.62
C THR A 185 -14.89 -9.32 -5.60
N GLN A 186 -13.82 -8.91 -4.90
CA GLN A 186 -13.87 -7.79 -3.96
C GLN A 186 -14.12 -6.45 -4.68
N LEU A 187 -13.44 -6.19 -5.80
CA LEU A 187 -13.66 -4.98 -6.61
C LEU A 187 -15.09 -4.90 -7.16
N MET A 188 -15.62 -6.02 -7.67
CA MET A 188 -17.03 -6.13 -8.09
C MET A 188 -18.00 -5.83 -6.95
N THR A 189 -17.66 -6.26 -5.73
CA THR A 189 -18.47 -5.97 -4.54
C THR A 189 -18.44 -4.48 -4.20
N ILE A 190 -17.27 -3.84 -4.29
CA ILE A 190 -17.12 -2.40 -4.10
C ILE A 190 -17.95 -1.61 -5.13
N LEU A 191 -17.89 -1.98 -6.41
CA LEU A 191 -18.70 -1.35 -7.45
C LEU A 191 -20.21 -1.45 -7.13
N LYS A 192 -20.68 -2.63 -6.69
CA LYS A 192 -22.07 -2.83 -6.28
C LYS A 192 -22.47 -1.93 -5.11
N ILE A 193 -21.58 -1.77 -4.12
CA ILE A 193 -21.80 -0.87 -2.98
C ILE A 193 -21.88 0.58 -3.46
N ILE A 194 -20.97 1.03 -4.33
CA ILE A 194 -20.98 2.37 -4.91
C ILE A 194 -22.29 2.61 -5.66
N LYS A 195 -22.69 1.68 -6.54
CA LYS A 195 -23.95 1.75 -7.30
C LYS A 195 -25.17 1.88 -6.40
N PHE A 196 -25.20 1.12 -5.31
CA PHE A 196 -26.30 1.13 -4.36
C PHE A 196 -26.34 2.40 -3.51
N LYS A 197 -25.18 2.94 -3.11
CA LYS A 197 -25.07 4.11 -2.23
C LYS A 197 -25.14 5.43 -2.96
N ASP A 198 -24.52 5.53 -4.14
CA ASP A 198 -24.47 6.72 -4.96
C ASP A 198 -24.50 6.35 -6.46
N SER A 199 -25.72 6.32 -7.01
CA SER A 199 -25.94 6.03 -8.42
C SER A 199 -25.38 7.11 -9.37
N HIS A 200 -25.16 8.34 -8.89
CA HIS A 200 -24.59 9.41 -9.70
C HIS A 200 -23.08 9.22 -9.83
N LEU A 201 -22.40 8.89 -8.73
CA LEU A 201 -20.98 8.50 -8.74
C LEU A 201 -20.75 7.28 -9.64
N TYR A 202 -21.57 6.24 -9.51
CA TYR A 202 -21.47 5.05 -10.35
C TYR A 202 -21.57 5.38 -11.85
N LYS A 203 -22.56 6.18 -12.26
CA LYS A 203 -22.68 6.61 -13.67
C LYS A 203 -21.51 7.46 -14.13
N HIS A 204 -20.90 8.22 -13.23
CA HIS A 204 -19.70 8.98 -13.55
C HIS A 204 -18.49 8.06 -13.75
N LEU A 205 -18.33 7.03 -12.92
CA LEU A 205 -17.30 6.00 -13.09
C LEU A 205 -17.49 5.23 -14.41
N GLU A 206 -18.72 4.83 -14.76
CA GLU A 206 -19.01 4.19 -16.05
C GLU A 206 -18.59 5.08 -17.24
N LYS A 207 -18.86 6.39 -17.18
CA LYS A 207 -18.44 7.33 -18.22
C LYS A 207 -16.92 7.46 -18.35
N LEU A 208 -16.20 7.24 -17.27
CA LEU A 208 -14.73 7.27 -17.23
C LEU A 208 -14.10 5.90 -17.45
N GLN A 209 -14.88 4.87 -17.79
CA GLN A 209 -14.40 3.47 -17.89
C GLN A 209 -13.73 2.97 -16.59
N GLY A 210 -14.20 3.48 -15.45
CA GLY A 210 -13.70 3.16 -14.10
C GLY A 210 -14.57 2.17 -13.33
N ASP A 211 -15.49 1.48 -14.00
CA ASP A 211 -16.42 0.51 -13.41
C ASP A 211 -15.73 -0.81 -13.03
N ASN A 212 -14.52 -1.09 -13.54
CA ASN A 212 -13.66 -2.16 -13.03
C ASN A 212 -13.06 -1.91 -11.62
N CYS A 213 -13.17 -0.67 -11.10
CA CYS A 213 -12.64 -0.25 -9.81
C CYS A 213 -11.12 -0.46 -9.61
N PHE A 214 -10.29 -0.50 -10.66
CA PHE A 214 -8.84 -0.71 -10.47
C PHE A 214 -8.15 0.42 -9.69
N PHE A 215 -8.74 1.60 -9.65
CA PHE A 215 -8.24 2.71 -8.83
C PHE A 215 -8.19 2.40 -7.32
N VAL A 216 -8.95 1.41 -6.83
CA VAL A 216 -8.86 0.94 -5.42
C VAL A 216 -8.11 -0.38 -5.25
N TYR A 217 -7.54 -0.95 -6.32
CA TYR A 217 -6.90 -2.27 -6.28
C TYR A 217 -5.85 -2.37 -5.15
N ILE A 218 -4.90 -1.44 -5.13
CA ILE A 218 -3.82 -1.42 -4.14
C ILE A 218 -4.41 -1.26 -2.72
N MET A 219 -5.40 -0.39 -2.57
CA MET A 219 -6.08 -0.16 -1.28
C MET A 219 -6.67 -1.47 -0.74
N VAL A 220 -7.25 -2.31 -1.59
CA VAL A 220 -7.88 -3.57 -1.17
C VAL A 220 -6.83 -4.67 -0.93
N VAL A 221 -5.89 -4.86 -1.86
CA VAL A 221 -4.91 -5.96 -1.78
C VAL A 221 -4.06 -5.87 -0.52
N VAL A 222 -3.55 -4.68 -0.19
CA VAL A 222 -2.72 -4.46 1.00
C VAL A 222 -3.46 -3.84 2.18
N LEU A 223 -4.80 -4.01 2.24
CA LEU A 223 -5.64 -3.59 3.38
C LEU A 223 -5.40 -2.15 3.83
N PHE A 224 -5.43 -1.22 2.87
CA PHE A 224 -5.21 0.22 3.01
C PHE A 224 -3.83 0.63 3.52
N ARG A 225 -2.88 -0.30 3.65
CA ARG A 225 -1.56 0.00 4.20
C ARG A 225 -0.87 1.17 3.49
N ARG A 226 -0.98 1.27 2.16
CA ARG A 226 -0.33 2.33 1.37
C ARG A 226 -1.05 3.68 1.43
N GLU A 227 -2.27 3.71 1.94
CA GLU A 227 -3.13 4.89 2.01
C GLU A 227 -3.17 5.51 3.42
N LEU A 228 -2.83 4.70 4.43
CA LEU A 228 -2.91 5.07 5.84
C LEU A 228 -1.53 5.25 6.45
N THR A 229 -1.48 6.06 7.51
CA THR A 229 -0.29 6.10 8.36
C THR A 229 -0.12 4.75 9.08
N PHE A 230 1.07 4.52 9.62
CA PHE A 230 1.36 3.30 10.36
C PHE A 230 0.40 3.10 11.55
N GLU A 231 0.18 4.16 12.34
CA GLU A 231 -0.77 4.16 13.46
C GLU A 231 -2.22 3.88 13.01
N GLN A 232 -2.68 4.56 11.95
CA GLN A 232 -4.01 4.34 11.39
C GLN A 232 -4.18 2.91 10.87
N THR A 233 -3.14 2.33 10.27
CA THR A 233 -3.14 0.95 9.79
C THR A 233 -3.35 -0.01 10.96
N LEU A 234 -2.57 0.14 12.04
CA LEU A 234 -2.70 -0.71 13.23
C LEU A 234 -4.10 -0.61 13.83
N SER A 235 -4.62 0.61 14.06
CA SER A 235 -5.96 0.80 14.61
C SER A 235 -7.06 0.20 13.73
N LEU A 236 -6.96 0.34 12.40
CA LEU A 236 -7.92 -0.26 11.48
C LEU A 236 -7.87 -1.78 11.56
N TRP A 237 -6.67 -2.38 11.53
CA TRP A 237 -6.49 -3.83 11.52
C TRP A 237 -6.92 -4.48 12.84
N GLU A 238 -6.64 -3.85 13.97
CA GLU A 238 -7.12 -4.33 15.28
C GLU A 238 -8.64 -4.43 15.32
N VAL A 239 -9.35 -3.41 14.82
CA VAL A 239 -10.82 -3.42 14.72
C VAL A 239 -11.31 -4.49 13.75
N MET A 240 -10.68 -4.62 12.57
CA MET A 240 -11.06 -5.61 11.58
C MET A 240 -10.86 -7.04 12.11
N TRP A 241 -9.75 -7.32 12.78
CA TRP A 241 -9.46 -8.65 13.34
C TRP A 241 -10.33 -8.96 14.56
N ALA A 242 -10.61 -7.97 15.42
CA ALA A 242 -11.55 -8.14 16.52
C ALA A 242 -12.95 -8.49 16.00
N TYR A 243 -13.41 -7.84 14.93
CA TYR A 243 -14.69 -8.15 14.30
C TYR A 243 -14.72 -9.56 13.70
N GLN A 244 -13.64 -9.98 13.02
CA GLN A 244 -13.53 -11.33 12.46
C GLN A 244 -13.45 -12.43 13.52
N ALA A 245 -12.98 -12.14 14.73
CA ALA A 245 -12.90 -13.11 15.83
C ALA A 245 -14.25 -13.36 16.53
N VAL A 246 -15.23 -12.48 16.32
CA VAL A 246 -16.58 -12.57 16.93
C VAL A 246 -17.55 -13.39 16.06
N ILE A 247 -17.20 -13.64 14.80
CA ILE A 247 -18.00 -14.38 13.81
C ILE A 247 -17.45 -15.80 13.68
#